data_AF-A0A2M7H4Z3-F1
#
_entry.id   AF-A0A2M7H4Z3-F1
#
_cell.length_a   1.000
_cell.length_b   1.000
_cell.length_c   1.000
_cell.angle_alpha   90.00
_cell.angle_beta   90.00
_cell.angle_gamma   90.00
#
_symmetry.space_group_name_H-M   'P 1'
#
loop_
_entity.id
_entity.type
_entity.pdbx_description
1 polymer ?
#
loop_
_entity_poly.entity_id
_entity_poly.type
_entity_poly.pdbx_seq_one_letter_code
_entity_poly.pdbx_strand_id
1 'polypeptide(L)'
;MTSPHWNNKKVIILGAGLEGLSTVNFLQSHYPEYQITVADKADITNLPDKVLSLTGNNYPTSLAAWDLAIVSPGIPPHDPLLATCTPDKLTTATNIFFEECQGKIIGVTGTKGKSTTSSLISHILQSANLPAYLIGNIGNPGLSELNLHNLATDIFVFELSSYQAMRLEQGPDICVITNL
;
A
#
# COMPACT_ATOMS: atom_id res chain seq x y z
N MET A 1 -18.59 -1.57 -11.49
CA MET A 1 -19.03 -2.89 -10.98
C MET A 1 -18.65 -2.88 -9.51
N THR A 2 -19.62 -2.91 -8.59
CA THR A 2 -19.38 -2.82 -7.14
C THR A 2 -18.82 -4.14 -6.63
N SER A 3 -17.56 -4.14 -6.18
CA SER A 3 -16.88 -5.34 -5.66
C SER A 3 -17.61 -5.88 -4.43
N PRO A 4 -18.05 -7.15 -4.45
CA PRO A 4 -18.65 -7.77 -3.28
C PRO A 4 -17.54 -8.13 -2.27
N HIS A 5 -17.92 -8.43 -1.03
CA HIS A 5 -17.10 -9.14 -0.03
C HIS A 5 -16.18 -8.30 0.88
N TRP A 6 -16.71 -7.35 1.65
CA TRP A 6 -15.91 -6.66 2.68
C TRP A 6 -16.52 -6.68 4.09
N ASN A 7 -17.39 -7.61 4.49
CA ASN A 7 -17.90 -7.65 5.88
C ASN A 7 -17.09 -8.59 6.79
N ASN A 8 -16.63 -8.11 7.96
CA ASN A 8 -16.02 -8.89 9.06
C ASN A 8 -14.78 -9.75 8.67
N LYS A 9 -13.90 -9.27 7.79
CA LYS A 9 -12.69 -10.00 7.42
C LYS A 9 -11.66 -10.07 8.55
N LYS A 10 -10.98 -11.21 8.65
CA LYS A 10 -9.69 -11.35 9.34
C LYS A 10 -8.58 -10.91 8.39
N VAL A 11 -7.98 -9.77 8.68
CA VAL A 11 -6.93 -9.18 7.85
C VAL A 11 -5.59 -9.29 8.56
N ILE A 12 -4.59 -9.78 7.84
CA ILE A 12 -3.19 -9.72 8.28
C ILE A 12 -2.39 -8.77 7.40
N ILE A 13 -1.61 -7.91 8.04
CA ILE A 13 -0.64 -7.03 7.39
C ILE A 13 0.75 -7.57 7.71
N LEU A 14 1.51 -7.92 6.68
CA LEU A 14 2.89 -8.37 6.80
C LEU A 14 3.84 -7.17 6.69
N GLY A 15 4.50 -6.84 7.80
CA GLY A 15 5.39 -5.70 7.96
C GLY A 15 4.76 -4.57 8.78
N ALA A 16 5.49 -4.10 9.80
CA ALA A 16 5.06 -3.04 10.71
C ALA A 16 5.76 -1.69 10.47
N GLY A 17 6.36 -1.51 9.28
CA GLY A 17 6.97 -0.24 8.87
C GLY A 17 5.94 0.86 8.59
N LEU A 18 6.40 2.01 8.09
CA LEU A 18 5.56 3.17 7.79
C LEU A 18 4.34 2.84 6.91
N GLU A 19 4.52 2.04 5.86
CA GLU A 19 3.43 1.63 4.97
C GLU A 19 2.44 0.68 5.68
N GLY A 20 2.94 -0.23 6.52
CA GLY A 20 2.11 -1.14 7.32
C GLY A 20 1.24 -0.39 8.31
N LEU A 21 1.80 0.57 9.05
CA LEU A 21 1.04 1.44 9.96
C LEU A 21 0.04 2.34 9.23
N SER A 22 0.41 2.87 8.06
CA SER A 22 -0.53 3.60 7.21
C SER A 22 -1.69 2.73 6.76
N THR A 23 -1.44 1.45 6.46
CA THR A 23 -2.46 0.48 6.08
C THR A 23 -3.40 0.19 7.25
N VAL A 24 -2.86 0.00 8.46
CA VAL A 24 -3.67 -0.14 9.69
C VAL A 24 -4.63 1.03 9.84
N ASN A 25 -4.11 2.26 9.79
CA ASN A 25 -4.91 3.47 9.97
C ASN A 25 -6.01 3.57 8.89
N PHE A 26 -5.64 3.33 7.62
CA PHE A 26 -6.60 3.33 6.52
C PHE A 26 -7.74 2.33 6.72
N LEU A 27 -7.40 1.08 7.07
CA LEU A 27 -8.39 0.03 7.30
C LEU A 27 -9.27 0.32 8.52
N GLN A 28 -8.73 0.84 9.61
CA GLN A 28 -9.53 1.20 10.78
C GLN A 28 -10.53 2.32 10.48
N SER A 29 -10.19 3.25 9.58
CA SER A 29 -11.06 4.36 9.18
C SER A 29 -12.16 3.93 8.20
N HIS A 30 -11.83 3.09 7.21
CA HIS A 30 -12.77 2.74 6.13
C HIS A 30 -13.50 1.42 6.35
N TYR A 31 -12.89 0.51 7.11
CA TYR A 31 -13.37 -0.85 7.37
C TYR A 31 -13.32 -1.16 8.89
N PRO A 32 -14.01 -0.36 9.73
CA PRO A 32 -13.91 -0.45 11.20
C PRO A 32 -14.33 -1.81 11.77
N GLU A 33 -15.05 -2.63 11.01
CA GLU A 33 -15.46 -3.98 11.36
C GLU A 33 -14.36 -5.04 11.16
N TYR A 34 -13.19 -4.66 10.61
CA TYR A 34 -12.10 -5.59 10.33
C TYR A 34 -11.33 -5.99 11.57
N GLN A 35 -11.03 -7.29 11.64
CA GLN A 35 -10.12 -7.83 12.65
C GLN A 35 -8.71 -7.76 12.09
N ILE A 36 -8.02 -6.66 12.41
CA ILE A 36 -6.69 -6.35 11.88
C ILE A 36 -5.61 -6.95 12.79
N THR A 37 -4.70 -7.70 12.18
CA THR A 37 -3.47 -8.19 12.81
C THR A 37 -2.27 -7.73 12.02
N VAL A 38 -1.21 -7.28 12.70
CA VAL A 38 0.06 -6.92 12.09
C VAL A 38 1.11 -7.93 12.49
N ALA A 39 1.85 -8.45 11.52
CA ALA A 39 2.94 -9.40 11.76
C ALA A 39 4.27 -8.83 11.27
N ASP A 40 5.27 -8.87 12.14
CA ASP A 40 6.65 -8.50 11.81
C ASP A 40 7.61 -9.47 12.51
N LYS A 41 8.79 -9.73 11.92
CA LYS A 41 9.79 -10.57 12.57
C LYS A 41 10.41 -9.84 13.77
N ALA A 42 10.48 -8.51 13.71
CA ALA A 42 10.86 -7.67 14.82
C ALA A 42 9.68 -7.43 15.79
N ASP A 43 10.00 -6.96 17.00
CA ASP A 43 8.97 -6.52 17.93
C ASP A 43 8.29 -5.23 17.46
N ILE A 44 7.00 -5.12 17.74
CA ILE A 44 6.17 -3.99 17.35
C ILE A 44 5.72 -3.27 18.63
N THR A 45 6.08 -1.99 18.75
CA THR A 45 5.82 -1.21 19.97
C THR A 45 4.70 -0.19 19.83
N ASN A 46 4.31 0.16 18.59
CA ASN A 46 3.41 1.28 18.30
C ASN A 46 2.20 0.85 17.45
N LEU A 47 1.34 0.00 18.02
CA LEU A 47 0.06 -0.36 17.39
C LEU A 47 -1.13 0.22 18.16
N PRO A 48 -2.22 0.58 17.47
CA PRO A 48 -3.48 0.95 18.13
C PRO A 48 -4.05 -0.21 18.96
N ASP A 49 -4.73 0.10 20.07
CA ASP A 49 -5.23 -0.88 21.07
C ASP A 49 -6.07 -2.04 20.51
N LYS A 50 -6.75 -1.83 19.38
CA LYS A 50 -7.63 -2.84 18.75
C LYS A 50 -6.92 -3.75 17.75
N VAL A 51 -5.62 -3.54 17.51
CA VAL A 51 -4.83 -4.26 16.52
C VAL A 51 -3.98 -5.31 17.21
N LEU A 52 -4.12 -6.56 16.79
CA LEU A 52 -3.29 -7.65 17.31
C LEU A 52 -1.92 -7.63 16.66
N SER A 53 -0.90 -8.10 17.38
CA SER A 53 0.45 -8.26 16.86
C SER A 53 0.92 -9.71 16.90
N LEU A 54 1.64 -10.13 15.87
CA LEU A 54 2.33 -11.41 15.78
C LEU A 54 3.81 -11.18 15.51
N THR A 55 4.65 -11.28 16.55
CA THR A 55 6.08 -10.96 16.47
C THR A 55 6.98 -12.11 16.88
N GLY A 56 8.24 -12.08 16.43
CA GLY A 56 9.27 -13.05 16.82
C GLY A 56 8.82 -14.50 16.61
N ASN A 57 8.75 -15.27 17.70
CA ASN A 57 8.33 -16.68 17.67
C ASN A 57 6.84 -16.88 17.34
N ASN A 58 6.02 -15.82 17.46
CA ASN A 58 4.61 -15.85 17.09
C ASN A 58 4.37 -15.40 15.65
N TYR A 59 5.42 -15.06 14.89
CA TYR A 59 5.30 -14.74 13.47
C TYR A 59 4.63 -15.90 12.72
N PRO A 60 3.64 -15.63 11.84
CA PRO A 60 2.85 -16.68 11.21
C PRO A 60 3.69 -17.60 10.34
N THR A 61 3.35 -18.89 10.38
CA THR A 61 3.92 -19.92 9.49
C THR A 61 2.99 -20.24 8.31
N SER A 62 1.76 -19.74 8.33
CA SER A 62 0.77 -19.89 7.27
C SER A 62 -0.20 -18.71 7.23
N LEU A 63 -0.67 -18.37 6.04
CA LEU A 63 -1.65 -17.33 5.76
C LEU A 63 -3.06 -17.89 5.47
N ALA A 64 -3.22 -19.22 5.43
CA ALA A 64 -4.47 -19.86 5.00
C ALA A 64 -5.71 -19.52 5.85
N ALA A 65 -5.50 -19.16 7.12
CA ALA A 65 -6.57 -18.82 8.06
C ALA A 65 -7.09 -17.37 7.94
N TRP A 66 -6.45 -16.55 7.11
CA TRP A 66 -6.81 -15.15 6.92
C TRP A 66 -7.73 -14.99 5.71
N ASP A 67 -8.60 -13.99 5.78
CA ASP A 67 -9.49 -13.64 4.68
C ASP A 67 -8.82 -12.67 3.69
N LEU A 68 -7.82 -11.93 4.17
CA LEU A 68 -6.99 -11.04 3.37
C LEU A 68 -5.60 -10.90 4.00
N ALA A 69 -4.56 -11.03 3.17
CA ALA A 69 -3.18 -10.75 3.51
C ALA A 69 -2.67 -9.57 2.70
N ILE A 70 -2.22 -8.52 3.39
CA ILE A 70 -1.67 -7.31 2.79
C ILE A 70 -0.15 -7.31 3.01
N VAL A 71 0.59 -7.28 1.91
CA VAL A 71 2.04 -7.47 1.93
C VAL A 71 2.75 -6.14 1.77
N SER A 72 3.60 -5.78 2.73
CA SER A 72 4.45 -4.60 2.61
C SER A 72 5.60 -4.81 1.60
N PRO A 73 6.19 -3.76 1.01
CA PRO A 73 7.21 -3.86 -0.04
C PRO A 73 8.51 -4.52 0.45
N GLY A 74 8.78 -4.45 1.75
CA GLY A 74 9.94 -5.10 2.37
C GLY A 74 9.84 -6.63 2.46
N ILE A 75 8.67 -7.22 2.21
CA ILE A 75 8.50 -8.68 2.20
C ILE A 75 8.94 -9.23 0.84
N PRO A 76 9.93 -10.15 0.81
CA PRO A 76 10.43 -10.71 -0.44
C PRO A 76 9.31 -11.32 -1.30
N PRO A 77 9.34 -11.13 -2.63
CA PRO A 77 8.41 -11.76 -3.58
C PRO A 77 8.27 -13.27 -3.47
N HIS A 78 9.35 -13.93 -3.08
CA HIS A 78 9.43 -15.38 -2.94
C HIS A 78 9.49 -15.82 -1.48
N ASP A 79 9.01 -14.99 -0.55
CA ASP A 79 8.89 -15.41 0.85
C ASP A 79 7.95 -16.63 0.93
N PRO A 80 8.39 -17.78 1.50
CA PRO A 80 7.60 -19.01 1.54
C PRO A 80 6.23 -18.84 2.18
N LEU A 81 6.07 -17.87 3.09
CA LEU A 81 4.79 -17.58 3.72
C LEU A 81 3.74 -17.16 2.70
N LEU A 82 4.11 -16.42 1.65
CA LEU A 82 3.18 -15.95 0.61
C LEU A 82 2.56 -17.11 -0.17
N ALA A 83 3.30 -18.21 -0.36
CA ALA A 83 2.82 -19.40 -1.05
C ALA A 83 1.74 -20.17 -0.27
N THR A 84 1.54 -19.85 1.01
CA THR A 84 0.48 -20.44 1.85
C THR A 84 -0.85 -19.69 1.74
N CYS A 85 -0.88 -18.56 1.03
CA CYS A 85 -2.08 -17.78 0.76
C CYS A 85 -2.60 -18.09 -0.65
N THR A 86 -3.91 -18.06 -0.84
CA THR A 86 -4.49 -18.11 -2.19
C THR A 86 -4.32 -16.74 -2.87
N PRO A 87 -4.05 -16.67 -4.18
CA PRO A 87 -3.78 -15.39 -4.86
C PRO A 87 -4.89 -14.34 -4.72
N ASP A 88 -6.15 -14.77 -4.67
CA ASP A 88 -7.33 -13.92 -4.47
C ASP A 88 -7.42 -13.26 -3.09
N LYS A 89 -6.63 -13.74 -2.13
CA LYS A 89 -6.56 -13.22 -0.76
C LYS A 89 -5.28 -12.44 -0.49
N LEU A 90 -4.44 -12.26 -1.51
CA LEU A 90 -3.15 -11.60 -1.35
C LEU A 90 -3.14 -10.27 -2.11
N THR A 91 -2.85 -9.17 -1.41
CA THR A 91 -2.78 -7.84 -2.03
C THR A 91 -1.66 -6.99 -1.42
N THR A 92 -1.53 -5.74 -1.85
CA THR A 92 -0.59 -4.75 -1.31
C THR A 92 -1.30 -3.46 -0.97
N ALA A 93 -0.70 -2.62 -0.12
CA ALA A 93 -1.22 -1.27 0.14
C ALA A 93 -1.27 -0.42 -1.15
N THR A 94 -0.37 -0.70 -2.10
CA THR A 94 -0.39 -0.06 -3.43
C THR A 94 -1.60 -0.48 -4.25
N ASN A 95 -1.96 -1.77 -4.30
CA ASN A 95 -3.17 -2.22 -5.01
C ASN A 95 -4.44 -1.62 -4.40
N ILE A 96 -4.54 -1.62 -3.06
CA ILE A 96 -5.66 -0.97 -2.36
C ILE A 96 -5.71 0.51 -2.73
N PHE A 97 -4.57 1.21 -2.78
CA PHE A 97 -4.55 2.61 -3.21
C PHE A 97 -5.10 2.79 -4.63
N PHE A 98 -4.66 1.96 -5.58
CA PHE A 98 -5.10 2.05 -6.97
C PHE A 98 -6.59 1.73 -7.14
N GLU A 99 -7.15 0.83 -6.32
CA GLU A 99 -8.57 0.49 -6.33
C GLU A 99 -9.45 1.60 -5.74
N GLU A 100 -8.99 2.24 -4.67
CA GLU A 100 -9.79 3.22 -3.91
C GLU A 100 -9.60 4.66 -4.40
N CYS A 101 -8.49 4.95 -5.10
CA CYS A 101 -8.20 6.29 -5.61
C CYS A 101 -9.16 6.68 -6.75
N GLN A 102 -9.84 7.81 -6.58
CA GLN A 102 -10.69 8.40 -7.63
C GLN A 102 -9.97 9.50 -8.43
N GLY A 103 -8.73 9.84 -8.03
CA GLY A 103 -7.91 10.87 -8.66
C GLY A 103 -7.05 10.33 -9.79
N LYS A 104 -6.23 11.20 -10.38
CA LYS A 104 -5.28 10.78 -11.40
C LYS A 104 -4.02 10.23 -10.76
N ILE A 105 -3.53 9.10 -11.26
CA ILE A 105 -2.29 8.48 -10.80
C ILE A 105 -1.22 8.63 -11.89
N ILE A 106 -0.10 9.26 -11.51
CA ILE A 106 1.12 9.31 -12.32
C ILE A 106 2.15 8.38 -11.67
N GLY A 107 2.36 7.19 -12.23
CA GLY A 107 3.34 6.22 -11.72
C GLY A 107 4.72 6.45 -12.31
N VAL A 108 5.74 6.59 -11.46
CA VAL A 108 7.15 6.77 -11.83
C VAL A 108 7.96 5.59 -11.33
N THR A 109 8.61 4.85 -12.23
CA THR A 109 9.49 3.73 -11.88
C THR A 109 10.75 3.68 -12.75
N GLY A 110 11.66 2.74 -12.47
CA GLY A 110 12.94 2.55 -13.16
C GLY A 110 14.13 2.32 -12.22
N THR A 111 15.30 2.04 -12.78
CA THR A 111 16.49 1.68 -11.99
C THR A 111 17.07 2.92 -11.27
N LYS A 112 17.19 4.05 -11.96
CA LYS A 112 17.74 5.32 -11.44
C LYS A 112 16.85 6.52 -11.80
N GLY A 113 16.92 7.58 -11.01
CA GLY A 113 16.24 8.86 -11.31
C GLY A 113 14.76 8.93 -10.92
N LYS A 114 14.15 7.84 -10.42
CA LYS A 114 12.76 7.81 -9.95
C LYS A 114 12.42 8.99 -9.04
N SER A 115 13.17 9.15 -7.95
CA SER A 115 12.91 10.18 -6.93
C SER A 115 13.05 11.60 -7.45
N THR A 116 14.05 11.86 -8.29
CA THR A 116 14.21 13.17 -8.92
C THR A 116 13.06 13.45 -9.88
N THR A 117 12.69 12.47 -10.70
CA THR A 117 11.60 12.60 -11.69
C THR A 117 10.24 12.76 -11.01
N SER A 118 9.90 11.95 -10.02
CA SER A 118 8.65 12.05 -9.26
C SER A 118 8.55 13.38 -8.52
N SER A 119 9.63 13.81 -7.84
CA SER A 119 9.68 15.11 -7.18
C SER A 119 9.52 16.27 -8.16
N LEU A 120 10.17 16.21 -9.34
CA LEU A 120 10.06 17.25 -10.36
C LEU A 120 8.65 17.35 -10.93
N ILE A 121 8.01 16.21 -11.23
CA ILE A 121 6.62 16.18 -11.71
C ILE A 121 5.70 16.82 -10.66
N SER A 122 5.81 16.40 -9.40
CA SER A 122 5.01 16.96 -8.30
C SER A 122 5.24 18.47 -8.16
N HIS A 123 6.49 18.92 -8.21
CA HIS A 123 6.85 20.33 -8.07
C HIS A 123 6.28 21.20 -9.20
N ILE A 124 6.33 20.72 -10.44
CA ILE A 124 5.77 21.43 -11.60
C ILE A 124 4.25 21.55 -11.47
N LEU A 125 3.56 20.46 -11.11
CA LEU A 125 2.11 20.45 -10.94
C LEU A 125 1.66 21.40 -9.83
N GLN A 126 2.34 21.36 -8.67
CA GLN A 126 2.06 22.24 -7.55
C GLN A 126 2.32 23.72 -7.90
N SER A 127 3.40 23.99 -8.64
CA SER A 127 3.73 25.35 -9.12
C SER A 127 2.70 25.88 -10.13
N ALA A 128 1.97 24.97 -10.80
CA ALA A 128 0.81 25.30 -11.64
C ALA A 128 -0.51 25.40 -10.84
N ASN A 129 -0.45 25.39 -9.50
CA ASN A 129 -1.60 25.38 -8.58
C ASN A 129 -2.54 24.18 -8.75
N LEU A 130 -2.01 23.03 -9.17
CA LEU A 130 -2.77 21.78 -9.21
C LEU A 130 -2.62 21.03 -7.87
N PRO A 131 -3.67 20.34 -7.40
CA PRO A 131 -3.65 19.55 -6.16
C PRO A 131 -2.86 18.25 -6.37
N ALA A 132 -1.53 18.35 -6.39
CA ALA A 132 -0.64 17.24 -6.64
C ALA A 132 0.12 16.80 -5.38
N TYR A 133 0.17 15.49 -5.16
CA TYR A 133 0.73 14.87 -3.96
C TYR A 133 1.75 13.80 -4.34
N LEU A 134 2.95 13.91 -3.76
CA LEU A 134 4.02 12.94 -3.95
C LEU A 134 3.88 11.80 -2.94
N ILE A 135 3.72 10.58 -3.44
CA ILE A 135 3.46 9.39 -2.64
C ILE A 135 4.32 8.20 -3.06
N GLY A 136 4.33 7.16 -2.22
CA GLY A 136 4.95 5.87 -2.51
C GLY A 136 6.27 5.69 -1.79
N ASN A 137 7.31 5.30 -2.53
CA ASN A 137 8.65 5.05 -1.95
C ASN A 137 9.30 6.32 -1.37
N ILE A 138 8.87 7.50 -1.81
CA ILE A 138 9.20 8.79 -1.20
C ILE A 138 7.92 9.59 -0.99
N GLY A 139 8.00 10.64 -0.16
CA GLY A 139 6.83 11.42 0.23
C GLY A 139 6.02 10.65 1.26
N ASN A 140 4.70 10.66 1.11
CA ASN A 140 3.79 10.02 2.05
C ASN A 140 3.41 8.60 1.59
N PRO A 141 3.12 7.66 2.51
CA PRO A 141 2.50 6.39 2.14
C PRO A 141 1.20 6.62 1.37
N GLY A 142 0.96 5.89 0.26
CA GLY A 142 -0.20 6.18 -0.60
C GLY A 142 -1.55 6.17 0.15
N LEU A 143 -1.77 5.18 1.01
CA LEU A 143 -3.01 5.07 1.78
C LEU A 143 -3.21 6.18 2.83
N SER A 144 -2.17 6.92 3.24
CA SER A 144 -2.36 8.04 4.15
C SER A 144 -3.04 9.22 3.47
N GLU A 145 -2.88 9.36 2.15
CA GLU A 145 -3.46 10.49 1.40
C GLU A 145 -4.93 10.28 1.04
N LEU A 146 -5.43 9.04 1.01
CA LEU A 146 -6.83 8.77 0.66
C LEU A 146 -7.83 9.38 1.65
N ASN A 147 -7.42 9.57 2.90
CA ASN A 147 -8.26 10.14 3.97
C ASN A 147 -8.33 11.67 3.95
N LEU A 148 -7.49 12.35 3.16
CA LEU A 148 -7.19 13.76 3.38
C LEU A 148 -7.82 14.70 2.35
N HIS A 149 -8.26 14.20 1.19
CA HIS A 149 -8.50 15.05 0.03
C HIS A 149 -9.79 14.74 -0.74
N ASN A 150 -10.16 15.64 -1.65
CA ASN A 150 -11.29 15.48 -2.56
C ASN A 150 -10.83 14.72 -3.81
N LEU A 151 -10.80 13.39 -3.68
CA LEU A 151 -10.12 12.46 -4.58
C LEU A 151 -10.40 12.68 -6.07
N ALA A 152 -11.59 13.17 -6.46
CA ALA A 152 -11.95 13.34 -7.87
C ALA A 152 -11.08 14.34 -8.66
N THR A 153 -10.44 15.30 -7.99
CA THR A 153 -9.61 16.33 -8.66
C THR A 153 -8.12 16.19 -8.41
N ASP A 154 -7.72 15.31 -7.51
CA ASP A 154 -6.34 15.20 -7.05
C ASP A 154 -5.45 14.46 -8.06
N ILE A 155 -4.15 14.78 -8.02
CA ILE A 155 -3.12 14.13 -8.82
C ILE A 155 -2.09 13.51 -7.89
N PHE A 156 -1.96 12.19 -7.95
CA PHE A 156 -1.02 11.44 -7.14
C PHE A 156 0.20 11.06 -7.98
N VAL A 157 1.35 11.65 -7.66
CA VAL A 157 2.63 11.30 -8.26
C VAL A 157 3.22 10.18 -7.43
N PHE A 158 3.09 8.95 -7.92
CA PHE A 158 3.45 7.73 -7.20
C PHE A 158 4.84 7.26 -7.63
N GLU A 159 5.84 7.38 -6.74
CA GLU A 159 7.12 6.71 -6.94
C GLU A 159 7.00 5.22 -6.59
N LEU A 160 7.12 4.36 -7.59
CA LEU A 160 6.99 2.91 -7.46
C LEU A 160 8.37 2.23 -7.54
N SER A 161 8.67 1.41 -6.53
CA SER A 161 9.77 0.44 -6.63
C SER A 161 9.43 -0.68 -7.62
N SER A 162 10.44 -1.42 -8.10
CA SER A 162 10.22 -2.59 -8.95
C SER A 162 9.41 -3.69 -8.25
N TYR A 163 9.59 -3.86 -6.93
CA TYR A 163 8.85 -4.83 -6.13
C TYR A 163 7.36 -4.49 -5.99
N GLN A 164 7.03 -3.20 -5.86
CA GLN A 164 5.63 -2.72 -5.89
C GLN A 164 5.06 -2.87 -7.30
N ALA A 165 5.78 -2.40 -8.32
CA ALA A 165 5.33 -2.45 -9.71
C ALA A 165 5.03 -3.89 -10.19
N MET A 166 5.81 -4.88 -9.74
CA MET A 166 5.59 -6.29 -10.09
C MET A 166 4.27 -6.86 -9.55
N ARG A 167 3.70 -6.28 -8.49
CA ARG A 167 2.47 -6.75 -7.85
C ARG A 167 1.23 -5.93 -8.23
N LEU A 168 1.38 -4.95 -9.12
CA LEU A 168 0.26 -4.12 -9.56
C LEU A 168 -0.75 -4.95 -10.32
N GLU A 169 -2.01 -4.85 -9.91
CA GLU A 169 -3.15 -5.42 -10.63
C GLU A 169 -3.75 -4.41 -11.62
N GLN A 170 -3.52 -3.12 -11.39
CA GLN A 170 -3.98 -2.01 -12.22
C GLN A 170 -2.83 -1.03 -12.49
N GLY A 171 -2.81 -0.48 -13.71
CA GLY A 171 -1.80 0.50 -14.12
C GLY A 171 -2.20 1.94 -13.75
N PRO A 172 -1.23 2.86 -13.62
CA PRO A 172 -1.51 4.28 -13.42
C PRO A 172 -2.08 4.90 -14.71
N ASP A 173 -2.78 6.03 -14.61
CA ASP A 173 -3.26 6.77 -15.78
C ASP A 173 -2.11 7.24 -16.69
N ILE A 174 -0.99 7.61 -16.07
CA ILE A 174 0.24 8.00 -16.76
C ILE A 174 1.40 7.20 -16.16
N CYS A 175 2.15 6.51 -17.01
CA CYS A 175 3.33 5.74 -16.59
C CYS A 175 4.61 6.37 -17.13
N VAL A 176 5.61 6.53 -16.25
CA VAL A 176 6.95 7.00 -16.58
C VAL A 176 7.96 5.94 -16.15
N ILE A 177 8.70 5.40 -17.11
CA ILE A 177 9.85 4.51 -16.87
C ILE A 177 11.11 5.33 -17.16
N THR A 178 11.89 5.64 -16.12
CA THR A 178 13.07 6.50 -16.26
C THR A 178 14.22 5.81 -16.99
N ASN A 179 14.38 4.50 -16.78
CA ASN A 179 15.36 3.59 -17.41
C ASN A 179 15.09 2.15 -16.94
N LEU A 180 15.68 1.18 -17.66
CA LEU A 180 15.68 -0.24 -17.35
C LEU A 180 17.09 -0.69 -16.99
#